data_AF-A0A9P1PT52-F1
#
_entry.id   AF-A0A9P1PT52-F1
#
_cell.length_a   1.000
_cell.length_b   1.000
_cell.length_c   1.000
_cell.angle_alpha   90.00
_cell.angle_beta   90.00
_cell.angle_gamma   90.00
#
_symmetry.space_group_name_H-M   'P 1'
#
loop_
_entity.id
_entity.type
_entity.pdbx_description
1 polymer ?
#
loop_
_entity_poly.entity_id
_entity_poly.type
_entity_poly.pdbx_seq_one_letter_code
_entity_poly.pdbx_strand_id
1 'polypeptide(L)' 'MKKVRVSISKLNGSVDFEVFQNGKLLFKDTISGKCTNEYVKIYDVECSSEPLTINHSDNIEAKSIKACVVS' A
#
# COMPACT_ATOMS: atom_id res chain seq x y z
N MET A 1 -12.92 -6.97 -11.65
CA MET A 1 -12.29 -6.52 -10.38
C MET A 1 -10.87 -7.05 -10.35
N LYS A 2 -9.89 -6.22 -9.99
CA LYS A 2 -8.49 -6.64 -9.85
C LYS A 2 -8.08 -6.56 -8.39
N LYS A 3 -6.89 -7.05 -8.10
CA LYS A 3 -6.33 -7.02 -6.75
C LYS A 3 -5.13 -6.10 -6.72
N VAL A 4 -5.00 -5.31 -5.65
CA VAL A 4 -3.80 -4.54 -5.35
C VAL A 4 -3.14 -5.19 -4.15
N ARG A 5 -1.89 -5.61 -4.32
CA ARG A 5 -1.03 -6.09 -3.24
C ARG A 5 -0.25 -4.90 -2.68
N VAL A 6 -0.45 -4.61 -1.40
CA VAL A 6 0.39 -3.68 -0.65
C VAL A 6 1.35 -4.47 0.21
N SER A 7 2.65 -4.14 0.16
CA SER A 7 3.64 -4.72 1.06
C SER A 7 4.41 -3.67 1.84
N ILE A 8 4.74 -4.00 3.09
CA ILE A 8 5.50 -3.17 4.03
C ILE A 8 6.65 -4.02 4.57
N SER A 9 7.91 -3.61 4.36
CA SER A 9 9.05 -4.45 4.74
C SER A 9 9.36 -4.45 6.24
N LYS A 10 9.05 -3.34 6.92
CA LYS A 10 9.14 -3.19 8.39
C LYS A 10 8.14 -2.12 8.83
N LEU A 11 7.47 -2.33 9.94
CA LEU A 11 6.57 -1.36 10.57
C LEU A 11 6.75 -1.43 12.09
N ASN A 12 6.75 -0.29 12.75
CA ASN A 12 6.67 -0.18 14.19
C ASN A 12 5.92 1.11 14.52
N GLY A 13 4.60 1.00 14.65
CA GLY A 13 3.70 2.15 14.76
C GLY A 13 2.56 2.05 13.75
N SER A 14 2.28 3.14 13.06
CA SER A 14 1.20 3.22 12.09
C SER A 14 1.66 3.97 10.84
N VAL A 15 1.16 3.54 9.68
CA VAL A 15 1.39 4.21 8.40
C VAL A 15 0.06 4.44 7.70
N ASP A 16 -0.21 5.71 7.39
CA ASP A 16 -1.29 6.11 6.51
C ASP A 16 -0.77 6.15 5.08
N PHE A 17 -1.56 5.62 4.15
CA PHE A 17 -1.19 5.63 2.74
C PHE A 17 -2.39 5.71 1.80
N GLU A 18 -2.10 6.17 0.60
CA GLU A 18 -3.06 6.40 -0.48
C GLU A 18 -2.49 5.79 -1.76
N VAL A 19 -3.33 5.03 -2.47
CA VAL A 19 -2.94 4.39 -3.73
C VAL A 19 -3.70 5.05 -4.87
N PHE A 20 -2.96 5.50 -5.87
CA PHE A 20 -3.46 6.17 -7.06
C PHE A 20 -3.15 5.34 -8.32
N GLN A 21 -4.00 5.47 -9.33
CA GLN A 21 -3.73 5.02 -10.68
C GLN A 21 -4.08 6.14 -11.65
N ASN A 22 -3.13 6.53 -12.50
CA ASN A 22 -3.29 7.64 -13.44
C ASN A 22 -3.81 8.93 -12.78
N GLY A 23 -3.28 9.28 -11.60
CA GLY A 23 -3.68 10.44 -10.82
C GLY A 23 -5.03 10.32 -10.08
N LYS A 24 -5.81 9.25 -10.30
CA LYS A 24 -7.07 8.99 -9.60
C LYS A 24 -6.82 8.15 -8.35
N LEU A 25 -7.36 8.58 -7.21
CA LEU A 25 -7.34 7.81 -5.98
C LEU A 25 -8.16 6.52 -6.16
N LEU A 26 -7.52 5.37 -5.94
CA LEU A 26 -8.19 4.07 -5.89
C LEU A 26 -8.73 3.81 -4.48
N PHE A 27 -7.88 3.94 -3.47
CA PHE A 27 -8.25 3.77 -2.07
C PHE A 27 -7.20 4.40 -1.14
N LYS A 28 -7.58 4.56 0.12
CA LYS A 28 -6.71 4.95 1.23
C LYS A 28 -6.91 4.00 2.40
N ASP A 29 -5.87 3.76 3.17
CA ASP A 29 -5.95 2.90 4.35
C ASP A 29 -4.86 3.26 5.37
N THR A 30 -5.04 2.76 6.58
CA THR A 30 -4.10 2.87 7.69
C THR A 30 -3.71 1.47 8.13
N ILE A 31 -2.41 1.17 8.15
CA ILE A 31 -1.91 -0.08 8.73
C ILE A 31 -1.16 0.25 10.02
N SER A 32 -1.64 -0.33 11.12
CA SER A 32 -1.07 -0.16 12.45
C SER A 32 -0.56 -1.48 13.00
N GLY A 33 0.60 -1.45 13.66
CA GLY A 33 1.16 -2.60 14.35
C GLY A 33 2.68 -2.61 14.33
N LYS A 34 3.23 -3.81 14.53
CA LYS A 34 4.67 -4.05 14.50
C LYS A 34 4.95 -5.26 13.63
N CYS A 35 5.68 -5.07 12.54
CA CYS A 35 6.21 -6.17 11.73
C CYS A 35 7.74 -6.02 11.59
N THR A 36 8.44 -7.12 11.86
CA THR A 36 9.90 -7.24 11.64
C THR A 36 10.23 -7.87 10.30
N ASN A 37 9.25 -8.51 9.66
CA ASN A 37 9.30 -9.14 8.34
C ASN A 37 8.27 -8.48 7.40
N GLU A 38 8.32 -8.83 6.11
CA GLU A 38 7.36 -8.33 5.12
C GLU A 38 5.91 -8.63 5.55
N TYR A 39 5.12 -7.57 5.70
CA TYR A 39 3.67 -7.64 5.83
C TYR A 39 3.03 -7.41 4.46
N VAL A 40 1.98 -8.16 4.15
CA VAL A 40 1.24 -8.07 2.89
C VAL A 40 -0.25 -7.97 3.17
N LYS A 41 -0.92 -7.05 2.47
CA LYS A 41 -2.38 -6.96 2.45
C LYS A 41 -2.87 -6.85 1.01
N ILE A 42 -3.94 -7.56 0.70
CA ILE A 42 -4.58 -7.56 -0.62
C ILE A 42 -5.88 -6.78 -0.54
N TYR A 43 -6.09 -5.91 -1.52
CA TYR A 43 -7.29 -5.10 -1.67
C TYR A 43 -7.96 -5.46 -2.98
N ASP A 44 -9.26 -5.78 -2.94
CA ASP A 44 -10.06 -5.92 -4.15
C ASP A 44 -10.50 -4.53 -4.61
N VAL A 45 -10.04 -4.11 -5.79
CA VAL A 45 -10.27 -2.76 -6.31
C VAL A 45 -10.53 -2.80 -7.81
N GLU A 46 -11.37 -1.90 -8.30
CA GLU A 46 -11.51 -1.71 -9.75
C GLU A 46 -10.35 -0.87 -10.26
N CYS A 47 -9.32 -1.53 -10.79
CA CYS A 47 -8.16 -0.89 -11.38
C CYS A 47 -7.75 -1.55 -12.71
N SER A 48 -6.95 -0.84 -13.50
CA SER A 48 -6.37 -1.29 -14.77
C SER A 48 -5.01 -1.97 -14.57
N SER A 49 -4.29 -2.29 -15.65
CA SER A 49 -2.90 -2.79 -15.57
C SER A 49 -1.86 -1.67 -15.50
N GLU A 50 -2.29 -0.41 -15.46
CA GLU A 50 -1.38 0.74 -15.42
C GLU A 50 -0.62 0.82 -14.08
N PRO A 51 0.56 1.46 -14.07
CA PRO A 51 1.35 1.67 -12.86
C PRO A 51 0.55 2.33 -11.74
N LEU A 52 0.84 1.91 -10.51
CA LEU A 52 0.29 2.51 -9.31
C LEU A 52 1.29 3.52 -8.72
N THR A 53 0.77 4.58 -8.13
CA THR A 53 1.53 5.49 -7.28
C THR A 53 1.04 5.30 -5.86
N ILE A 54 1.96 5.18 -4.90
CA ILE A 54 1.63 5.10 -3.48
C ILE A 54 2.23 6.31 -2.77
N ASN A 55 1.37 7.09 -2.12
CA ASN A 55 1.78 8.16 -1.23
C ASN A 55 1.59 7.66 0.20
N HIS A 56 2.53 7.96 1.09
CA HIS A 56 2.44 7.57 2.48
C HIS A 56 3.02 8.65 3.39
N SER A 57 2.54 8.71 4.63
CA SER A 57 3.18 9.53 5.65
C SER A 57 4.57 8.97 5.98
N ASP A 58 5.58 9.81 6.06
CA ASP A 58 6.93 9.44 6.55
C ASP A 58 6.89 9.28 8.08
N ASN A 59 6.32 8.17 8.54
CA ASN A 59 6.34 7.80 9.95
C ASN A 59 7.53 6.85 10.24
N ILE A 60 8.18 7.08 11.37
CA ILE A 60 9.64 6.94 11.58
C ILE A 60 10.24 5.52 11.41
N GLU A 61 9.45 4.46 11.23
CA GLU A 61 10.00 3.11 11.01
C GLU A 61 9.34 2.29 9.88
N ALA A 62 8.51 2.90 9.03
CA ALA A 62 8.00 2.23 7.84
C ALA A 62 9.10 2.16 6.78
N LYS A 63 9.92 1.10 6.80
CA LYS A 63 10.89 0.87 5.72
C LYS A 63 10.10 0.40 4.50
N SER A 64 9.92 1.27 3.52
CA SER A 64 9.39 0.98 2.17
C SER A 64 8.01 0.31 2.15
N ILE A 65 6.96 1.10 1.87
CA ILE A 65 5.65 0.60 1.45
C ILE A 65 5.58 0.58 -0.09
N LYS A 66 4.98 -0.47 -0.66
CA LYS A 66 4.84 -0.64 -2.12
C LYS A 66 3.44 -1.12 -2.45
N ALA A 67 2.93 -0.72 -3.61
CA ALA A 67 1.67 -1.22 -4.17
C ALA A 67 1.91 -1.77 -5.58
N CYS A 68 1.36 -2.94 -5.88
CA CYS A 68 1.35 -3.51 -7.23
C CYS A 68 0.00 -4.16 -7.56
N VAL A 69 -0.39 -4.06 -8.84
CA VAL A 69 -1.57 -4.78 -9.35
C VAL A 69 -1.20 -6.27 -9.47
N VAL A 70 -2.06 -7.14 -8.95
CA VAL A 70 -1.97 -8.59 -9.09
C VAL A 70 -3.23 -9.12 -9.77
N SER A 71 -3.03 -10.05 -10.70
CA SER A 71 -4.08 -10.72 -11.49
C SER A 71 -4.80 -11.77 -10.69
#